data_AF-A0A418T9R2-F1
#
_entry.id   AF-A0A418T9R2-F1
#
_cell.length_a   1.000
_cell.length_b   1.000
_cell.length_c   1.000
_cell.angle_alpha   90.00
_cell.angle_beta   90.00
_cell.angle_gamma   90.00
#
_symmetry.space_group_name_H-M   'P 1'
#
loop_
_entity.id
_entity.type
_entity.pdbx_description
1 polymer ?
#
loop_
_entity_poly.entity_id
_entity_poly.type
_entity_poly.pdbx_seq_one_letter_code
_entity_poly.pdbx_strand_id
1 'polypeptide(L)' 'MDKQLLMQLEQLRNAMVETAISEKNLLHRDVLVLSQSLDEIIVRVQSERRLLARTT' A
#
# COMPACT_ATOMS: atom_id res chain seq x y z
N MET A 1 15.15 -3.37 1.02
CA MET A 1 13.68 -3.37 1.19
C MET A 1 13.36 -4.54 2.08
N ASP A 2 12.65 -4.31 3.18
CA ASP A 2 12.28 -5.40 4.07
C ASP A 2 11.36 -6.37 3.31
N LYS A 3 11.73 -7.66 3.26
CA LYS A 3 11.00 -8.68 2.49
C LYS A 3 9.59 -8.86 3.05
N GLN A 4 9.41 -8.64 4.35
CA GLN A 4 8.10 -8.68 5.00
C GLN A 4 7.20 -7.53 4.54
N LEU A 5 7.77 -6.32 4.41
CA LEU A 5 7.03 -5.13 3.98
C LEU A 5 6.58 -5.23 2.52
N LEU A 6 7.42 -5.82 1.67
CA LEU A 6 7.06 -6.11 0.28
C LEU A 6 5.88 -7.08 0.21
N MET A 7 5.90 -8.16 1.00
CA MET A 7 4.79 -9.11 1.05
C MET A 7 3.49 -8.47 1.57
N GLN A 8 3.57 -7.62 2.60
CA GLN A 8 2.41 -6.90 3.12
C GLN A 8 1.81 -5.95 2.07
N LEU A 9 2.65 -5.23 1.32
CA LEU A 9 2.20 -4.39 0.21
C LEU A 9 1.49 -5.19 -0.87
N GLU A 10 2.03 -6.34 -1.25
CA GLU A 10 1.40 -7.19 -2.27
C GLU A 10 0.08 -7.78 -1.79
N GLN A 11 -0.01 -8.19 -0.52
CA GLN A 11 -1.25 -8.68 0.07
C GLN A 11 -2.34 -7.60 0.08
N LEU A 12 -2.02 -6.39 0.53
CA LEU A 12 -2.97 -5.26 0.53
C LEU A 12 -3.40 -4.86 -0.88
N ARG A 13 -2.46 -4.84 -1.83
CA ARG A 13 -2.75 -4.57 -3.25
C ARG A 13 -3.73 -5.60 -3.81
N ASN A 14 -3.47 -6.87 -3.58
CA ASN A 14 -4.32 -7.95 -4.08
C ASN A 14 -5.73 -7.86 -3.47
N ALA A 15 -5.83 -7.64 -2.16
CA ALA A 15 -7.11 -7.43 -1.49
C ALA A 15 -7.89 -6.25 -2.10
N MET A 16 -7.23 -5.11 -2.33
CA MET A 16 -7.86 -3.93 -2.95
C MET A 16 -8.41 -4.24 -4.35
N VAL A 17 -7.63 -4.95 -5.17
CA VAL A 17 -8.03 -5.33 -6.53
C VAL A 17 -9.19 -6.32 -6.51
N GLU A 18 -9.13 -7.33 -5.65
CA GLU A 18 -10.20 -8.32 -5.47
C GLU A 18 -11.51 -7.66 -5.02
N THR A 19 -11.45 -6.75 -4.03
CA THR A 19 -12.62 -5.99 -3.57
C THR A 19 -13.15 -5.09 -4.69
N ALA A 20 -12.30 -4.40 -5.44
CA ALA A 20 -12.73 -3.54 -6.56
C ALA A 20 -13.44 -4.34 -7.66
N ILE A 21 -12.96 -5.55 -7.96
CA ILE A 21 -13.58 -6.46 -8.94
C ILE A 21 -14.91 -6.99 -8.40
N SER A 22 -14.95 -7.42 -7.13
CA SER A 22 -16.16 -7.93 -6.46
C SER A 22 -17.27 -6.88 -6.45
N GLU A 23 -16.96 -5.66 -6.01
CA GLU A 23 -17.91 -4.57 -5.86
C GLU A 23 -18.20 -3.83 -7.17
N LYS A 24 -17.38 -4.08 -8.21
CA LYS A 24 -17.42 -3.38 -9.51
C LYS A 24 -17.38 -1.86 -9.36
N ASN A 25 -16.77 -1.38 -8.28
CA ASN A 25 -16.77 0.02 -7.91
C ASN A 25 -15.47 0.38 -7.19
N LEU A 26 -14.65 1.21 -7.83
CA LEU A 26 -13.40 1.72 -7.26
C LEU A 26 -13.63 2.70 -6.10
N LEU A 27 -14.82 3.28 -6.01
CA LEU A 27 -15.22 4.19 -4.94
C LEU A 27 -15.96 3.46 -3.81
N HIS A 28 -15.99 2.12 -3.83
CA HIS A 28 -16.51 1.36 -2.70
C HIS A 28 -15.68 1.67 -1.46
N ARG A 29 -16.34 1.83 -0.31
CA ARG A 29 -15.69 2.23 0.95
C ARG A 29 -14.49 1.35 1.29
N ASP A 30 -14.61 0.05 1.10
CA ASP A 30 -13.54 -0.89 1.43
C ASP A 30 -12.35 -0.76 0.47
N VAL A 31 -12.58 -0.47 -0.81
CA VAL A 31 -11.51 -0.18 -1.78
C VAL A 31 -10.78 1.10 -1.37
N LEU A 32 -11.51 2.13 -0.93
CA LEU A 32 -10.92 3.38 -0.46
C LEU A 32 -10.07 3.18 0.81
N VAL A 33 -10.56 2.40 1.78
CA VAL A 33 -9.82 2.07 3.00
C VAL A 33 -8.54 1.29 2.69
N LEU A 34 -8.62 0.30 1.79
CA LEU A 34 -7.47 -0.48 1.36
C LEU A 34 -6.45 0.40 0.61
N SER A 35 -6.91 1.29 -0.26
CA SER A 35 -6.05 2.26 -0.96
C SER A 35 -5.33 3.19 0.00
N GLN A 36 -6.04 3.74 1.01
CA GLN A 36 -5.44 4.61 2.01
C GLN A 36 -4.37 3.88 2.84
N SER A 37 -4.66 2.64 3.24
CA SER A 37 -3.71 1.81 3.98
C SER A 37 -2.44 1.52 3.15
N LEU A 38 -2.60 1.29 1.84
CA LEU A 38 -1.48 1.10 0.92
C LEU A 38 -0.63 2.36 0.80
N ASP A 39 -1.26 3.54 0.66
CA ASP A 39 -0.60 4.83 0.54
C ASP A 39 0.22 5.18 1.79
N GLU A 40 -0.30 4.92 2.99
CA GLU A 40 0.43 5.14 4.25
C GLU A 40 1.74 4.35 4.29
N ILE A 41 1.71 3.08 3.87
CA ILE A 41 2.90 2.23 3.80
C ILE A 41 3.89 2.78 2.78
N ILE A 42 3.42 3.18 1.59
CA ILE A 42 4.27 3.76 0.55
C ILE A 42 4.95 5.04 1.07
N VAL A 43 4.19 5.95 1.68
CA VAL A 43 4.73 7.21 2.22
C VAL A 43 5.78 6.95 3.30
N ARG A 44 5.52 6.00 4.20
CA ARG A 44 6.48 5.60 5.23
C ARG A 44 7.78 5.09 4.62
N VAL A 45 7.68 4.14 3.70
CA VAL A 45 8.83 3.57 2.98
C VAL A 45 9.65 4.63 2.25
N GLN A 46 8.99 5.53 1.54
CA GLN A 46 9.68 6.59 0.80
C GLN A 46 10.35 7.60 1.73
N SER A 47 9.75 7.85 2.89
CA SER A 47 10.33 8.70 3.93
C SER A 47 11.57 8.08 4.55
N GLU A 48 11.53 6.78 4.88
CA GLU A 48 12.68 6.01 5.36
C GLU A 48 13.82 6.01 4.32
N ARG A 49 13.51 5.76 3.05
CA ARG A 49 14.49 5.85 1.94
C ARG A 49 15.13 7.23 1.83
N ARG A 50 14.33 8.30 1.92
CA ARG A 50 14.84 9.67 1.88
C ARG A 50 15.73 10.00 3.06
N LEU A 51 15.43 9.48 4.25
CA LEU A 51 16.27 9.65 5.43
C LEU A 51 17.64 8.97 5.21
N LEU A 52 17.62 7.71 4.80
CA LEU A 52 18.83 6.93 4.53
C LEU A 52 19.73 7.61 3.49
N ALA A 53 19.14 8.09 2.39
CA ALA A 53 19.87 8.78 1.32
C ALA A 53 20.47 10.13 1.71
N ARG A 54 20.02 10.75 2.81
CA ARG A 54 20.60 12.00 3.35
C ARG A 54 21.73 11.76 4.34
N THR A 55 21.82 10.55 4.88
CA THR A 55 22.81 10.16 5.90
C THR A 55 24.01 9.38 5.34
N THR A 56 23.97 9.03 4.05
CA THR A 56 25.06 8.40 3.28
C THR A 56 25.63 9.37 2.26
#